data_AF-A0A820L5G8-F1
#
_entry.id   AF-A0A820L5G8-F1
#
_cell.length_a   1.000
_cell.length_b   1.000
_cell.length_c   1.000
_cell.angle_alpha   90.00
_cell.angle_beta   90.00
_cell.angle_gamma   90.00
#
_symmetry.space_group_name_H-M   'P 1'
#
loop_
_entity.id
_entity.type
_entity.pdbx_description
1 polymer ?
#
loop_
_entity_poly.entity_id
_entity_poly.type
_entity_poly.pdbx_seq_one_letter_code
_entity_poly.pdbx_strand_id
1 'polypeptide(L)'
;MDVFLSQPTAHCHAPQPDHVPAIQLKNEIKARAVTTDESTSSIIHSALRTYPVSAAGELPKNEALMLMIRRQRTVETVDADGCLPEKLRKT
;
A
#
# COMPACT_ATOMS: atom_id res chain seq x y z
N MET A 1 -22.92 -15.28 24.09
CA MET A 1 -21.84 -16.18 24.51
C MET A 1 -20.84 -16.20 23.37
N ASP A 2 -19.88 -15.27 23.40
CA ASP A 2 -18.92 -15.08 22.32
C ASP A 2 -17.91 -16.22 22.28
N VAL A 3 -18.00 -17.03 21.24
CA VAL A 3 -17.04 -18.08 20.94
C VAL A 3 -15.82 -17.41 20.29
N PHE A 4 -14.81 -17.10 21.09
CA PHE A 4 -13.49 -16.77 20.55
C PHE A 4 -12.86 -18.04 19.98
N LEU A 5 -12.81 -18.14 18.66
CA LEU A 5 -12.44 -19.33 17.88
C LEU A 5 -10.95 -19.72 17.93
N SER A 6 -10.11 -19.05 18.72
CA SER A 6 -8.72 -19.46 18.91
C SER A 6 -8.12 -18.88 20.18
N GLN A 7 -7.28 -19.68 20.85
CA GLN A 7 -6.40 -19.17 21.90
C GLN A 7 -5.38 -18.19 21.29
N PRO A 8 -5.05 -17.08 21.96
CA PRO A 8 -3.95 -16.21 21.55
C PRO A 8 -2.68 -17.05 21.39
N THR A 9 -2.03 -16.96 20.23
CA THR A 9 -0.76 -17.65 20.02
C THR A 9 0.32 -17.02 20.90
N ALA A 10 1.27 -17.82 21.39
CA ALA A 10 2.39 -17.34 22.22
C ALA A 10 3.33 -16.36 21.48
N HIS A 11 3.10 -16.12 20.19
CA HIS A 11 3.83 -15.15 19.38
C HIS A 11 3.28 -13.74 19.61
N CYS A 12 3.55 -13.20 20.80
CA CYS A 12 3.23 -11.82 21.17
C CYS A 12 4.51 -10.97 21.10
N HIS A 13 5.01 -10.70 19.89
CA HIS A 13 6.12 -9.77 19.68
C HIS A 13 5.57 -8.39 19.33
N ALA A 14 6.22 -7.34 19.84
CA ALA A 14 5.93 -5.98 19.40
C ALA A 14 6.19 -5.88 17.89
N PRO A 15 5.42 -5.07 17.15
CA PRO A 15 5.70 -4.81 15.74
C PRO A 15 7.11 -4.25 15.59
N GLN A 16 7.82 -4.65 14.54
CA GLN A 16 9.10 -4.06 14.20
C GLN A 16 8.89 -2.57 13.92
N PRO A 17 9.52 -1.66 14.69
CA PRO A 17 9.19 -0.23 14.63
C PRO A 17 9.49 0.36 13.25
N ASP A 18 10.51 -0.14 12.56
CA ASP A 18 10.90 0.29 11.23
C ASP A 18 9.90 -0.13 10.12
N HIS A 19 9.01 -1.10 10.38
CA HIS A 19 7.95 -1.45 9.44
C HIS A 19 6.86 -0.38 9.37
N VAL A 20 6.64 0.35 10.47
CA VAL A 20 5.59 1.38 10.57
C VAL A 20 5.79 2.49 9.53
N PRO A 21 6.95 3.18 9.45
CA PRO A 21 7.17 4.20 8.44
C PRO A 21 7.12 3.63 7.01
N ALA A 22 7.61 2.40 6.77
CA ALA A 22 7.54 1.77 5.45
C ALA A 22 6.08 1.56 4.99
N ILE A 23 5.21 1.11 5.89
CA ILE A 23 3.78 0.93 5.62
C ILE A 23 3.11 2.28 5.36
N GLN A 24 3.41 3.29 6.18
CA GLN A 24 2.86 4.64 6.02
C GLN A 24 3.24 5.24 4.67
N LEU A 25 4.53 5.17 4.30
CA LEU A 25 5.02 5.65 3.01
C LEU A 25 4.32 4.96 1.84
N LYS A 26 4.18 3.63 1.92
CA LYS A 26 3.49 2.84 0.89
C LYS A 26 2.04 3.29 0.71
N ASN A 27 1.33 3.54 1.81
CA ASN A 27 -0.05 3.99 1.76
C ASN A 27 -0.16 5.41 1.18
N GLU A 28 0.78 6.29 1.52
CA GLU A 28 0.84 7.65 0.99
C GLU A 28 1.11 7.64 -0.53
N ILE A 29 2.08 6.86 -0.99
CA ILE A 29 2.38 6.69 -2.41
C ILE A 29 1.16 6.17 -3.16
N LYS A 30 0.44 5.18 -2.60
CA LYS A 30 -0.79 4.66 -3.20
C LYS A 30 -1.88 5.72 -3.27
N ALA A 31 -2.10 6.46 -2.19
CA ALA A 31 -3.10 7.52 -2.15
C ALA A 31 -2.79 8.58 -3.22
N ARG A 32 -1.55 9.08 -3.26
CA ARG A 32 -1.11 10.05 -4.28
C ARG A 32 -1.24 9.50 -5.70
N ALA A 33 -0.89 8.23 -5.93
CA ALA A 33 -1.03 7.60 -7.24
C ALA A 33 -2.49 7.53 -7.73
N VAL A 34 -3.47 7.46 -6.81
CA VAL A 34 -4.91 7.50 -7.14
C VAL A 34 -5.40 8.93 -7.36
N THR A 35 -4.96 9.88 -6.53
CA THR A 35 -5.55 11.23 -6.50
C THR A 35 -4.84 12.23 -7.40
N THR A 36 -3.62 11.94 -7.87
CA THR A 36 -2.81 12.88 -8.66
C THR A 36 -2.24 12.26 -9.94
N ASP A 37 -2.10 13.10 -10.96
CA ASP A 37 -1.50 12.77 -12.26
C ASP A 37 0.03 12.99 -12.29
N GLU A 38 0.67 13.13 -11.12
CA GLU A 38 2.11 13.34 -11.02
C GLU A 38 2.91 12.21 -11.69
N SER A 39 4.13 12.49 -12.16
CA SER A 39 4.98 11.41 -12.67
C SER A 39 5.37 10.44 -11.54
N THR A 40 5.52 9.15 -11.87
CA THR A 40 5.94 8.12 -10.91
C THR A 40 7.25 8.49 -10.21
N SER A 41 8.20 9.08 -10.95
CA SER A 41 9.47 9.55 -10.39
C SER A 41 9.29 10.70 -9.41
N SER A 42 8.38 11.64 -9.67
CA SER A 42 8.06 12.74 -8.76
C SER A 42 7.48 12.22 -7.43
N ILE A 43 6.51 11.30 -7.51
CA ILE A 43 5.88 10.71 -6.32
C ILE A 43 6.94 9.98 -5.48
N ILE A 44 7.77 9.13 -6.09
CA ILE A 44 8.80 8.36 -5.38
C ILE A 44 9.85 9.31 -4.78
N HIS A 45 10.37 10.26 -5.56
CA HIS A 45 11.42 11.17 -5.10
C HIS A 45 10.97 12.02 -3.91
N SER A 46 9.75 12.59 -4.00
CA SER A 46 9.18 13.37 -2.90
C SER A 46 8.90 12.51 -1.66
N ALA A 47 8.39 11.29 -1.84
CA ALA A 47 8.13 10.35 -0.75
C ALA A 47 9.43 9.96 -0.01
N LEU A 48 10.49 9.62 -0.75
CA LEU A 48 11.74 9.17 -0.15
C LEU A 48 12.55 10.29 0.50
N ARG A 49 12.33 11.55 0.12
CA ARG A 49 13.05 12.71 0.67
C ARG A 49 12.87 12.86 2.18
N THR A 50 11.69 12.53 2.70
CA THR A 50 11.35 12.66 4.13
C THR A 50 11.41 11.34 4.87
N TYR A 51 11.81 10.26 4.20
CA TYR A 51 11.78 8.93 4.77
C TYR A 51 12.96 8.70 5.74
N PRO A 52 12.72 8.10 6.93
CA PRO A 52 13.79 7.90 7.91
C PRO A 52 14.82 6.88 7.45
N VAL A 53 16.10 7.26 7.53
CA VAL A 53 17.24 6.41 7.14
C VAL A 53 17.29 5.11 7.94
N SER A 54 16.88 5.14 9.21
CA SER A 54 16.84 3.94 10.07
C SER A 54 15.93 2.84 9.53
N ALA A 55 14.86 3.22 8.83
CA ALA A 55 13.88 2.28 8.28
C ALA A 55 14.10 2.01 6.78
N ALA A 56 15.20 2.48 6.19
CA ALA A 56 15.47 2.33 4.75
C ALA A 56 15.59 0.86 4.32
N GLY A 57 16.03 -0.02 5.23
CA GLY A 57 16.11 -1.47 4.99
C GLY A 57 14.75 -2.13 4.76
N GLU A 58 13.67 -1.53 5.24
CA GLU A 58 12.31 -2.07 5.13
C GLU A 58 11.59 -1.65 3.85
N LEU A 59 12.21 -0.78 3.05
CA LEU A 59 11.59 -0.29 1.83
C LEU A 59 11.66 -1.32 0.70
N PRO A 60 10.55 -1.48 -0.05
CA PRO A 60 10.61 -2.14 -1.35
C PRO A 60 11.58 -1.40 -2.27
N LYS A 61 12.22 -2.15 -3.17
CA LYS A 61 13.05 -1.55 -4.23
C LYS A 61 12.24 -0.56 -5.07
N ASN A 62 12.90 0.46 -5.63
CA ASN A 62 12.26 1.47 -6.46
C ASN A 62 11.43 0.89 -7.62
N GLU A 63 11.90 -0.19 -8.26
CA GLU A 63 11.15 -0.90 -9.30
C GLU A 63 9.80 -1.43 -8.81
N ALA A 64 9.76 -1.98 -7.59
CA ALA A 64 8.52 -2.47 -6.98
C ALA A 64 7.57 -1.30 -6.67
N LEU A 65 8.09 -0.15 -6.23
CA LEU A 65 7.30 1.06 -6.01
C LEU A 65 6.71 1.60 -7.32
N MET A 66 7.50 1.62 -8.40
CA MET A 66 7.03 2.04 -9.73
C MET A 66 5.91 1.13 -10.25
N LEU A 67 6.09 -0.19 -10.14
CA LEU A 67 5.06 -1.17 -10.51
C LEU A 67 3.79 -1.01 -9.68
N MET A 68 3.93 -0.73 -8.38
CA MET A 68 2.79 -0.47 -7.49
C MET A 68 2.01 0.76 -7.94
N ILE A 69 2.67 1.89 -8.22
CA ILE A 69 2.03 3.12 -8.70
C ILE A 69 1.30 2.86 -10.02
N ARG A 70 1.95 2.18 -10.97
CA ARG A 70 1.34 1.82 -12.25
C ARG A 70 0.08 0.99 -12.06
N ARG A 71 0.16 -0.06 -11.22
CA ARG A 71 -1.01 -0.91 -10.91
C ARG A 71 -2.12 -0.08 -10.33
N GLN A 72 -1.83 0.77 -9.35
CA GLN A 72 -2.82 1.60 -8.67
C GLN A 72 -3.58 2.52 -9.66
N ARG A 73 -2.90 3.06 -10.67
CA ARG A 73 -3.51 3.88 -11.73
C ARG A 73 -4.35 3.10 -12.74
N THR A 74 -3.98 1.84 -12.99
CA THR A 74 -4.70 0.98 -13.94
C THR A 74 -5.81 0.16 -13.29
N VAL A 75 -5.90 0.15 -11.96
CA VAL A 75 -6.97 -0.53 -11.24
C VAL A 75 -8.27 0.15 -11.60
N GLU A 76 -9.16 -0.61 -12.23
CA GLU A 76 -10.52 -0.14 -12.42
C GLU A 76 -11.17 0.04 -11.07
N THR A 77 -11.69 1.24 -10.85
CA THR A 77 -12.49 1.54 -9.68
C THR A 77 -13.70 0.62 -9.69
N VAL A 78 -13.85 -0.13 -8.60
CA VAL A 78 -15.09 -0.87 -8.32
C VAL A 78 -16.24 0.13 -8.37
N ASP A 79 -17.35 -0.29 -8.95
CA ASP A 79 -18.55 0.55 -9.09
C ASP A 79 -19.04 1.04 -7.71
N ALA A 80 -19.84 2.12 -7.68
CA ALA A 80 -20.32 2.71 -6.41
C ALA A 80 -21.08 1.68 -5.53
N ASP A 81 -21.63 0.65 -6.15
CA ASP A 81 -22.34 -0.47 -5.52
C ASP A 81 -21.43 -1.64 -5.07
N GLY A 82 -20.10 -1.46 -5.08
CA GLY A 82 -19.14 -2.50 -4.71
C GLY A 82 -19.07 -3.68 -5.68
N CYS A 83 -19.74 -3.57 -6.83
CA CYS A 83 -19.83 -4.63 -7.82
C CYS A 83 -18.63 -4.58 -8.78
N LEU A 84 -18.22 -5.76 -9.29
CA LEU A 84 -17.09 -5.90 -10.22
C LEU A 84 -17.16 -4.90 -11.37
N PRO A 85 -16.04 -4.40 -11.92
CA PRO A 85 -16.05 -3.54 -13.11
C PRO A 85 -16.91 -4.13 -14.24
N GLU A 86 -17.65 -3.30 -14.96
CA GLU A 86 -18.66 -3.73 -15.93
C GLU A 86 -18.12 -4.71 -16.98
N LYS A 87 -16.85 -4.53 -17.39
CA LYS A 87 -16.17 -5.42 -18.34
C LYS A 87 -15.93 -6.84 -17.82
N LEU A 88 -15.90 -7.03 -16.50
CA LEU A 88 -15.75 -8.33 -15.83
C LEU A 88 -17.09 -8.97 -15.46
N ARG A 89 -18.21 -8.24 -15.58
CA ARG A 89 -19.56 -8.79 -15.32
C ARG A 89 -20.14 -9.59 -16.50
N LYS A 90 -19.52 -9.53 -17.70
CA LYS A 90 -20.07 -10.08 -18.96
C LYS A 90 -19.50 -11.46 -19.36
N THR A 91 -18.72 -12.12 -18.51
CA THR A 91 -18.26 -13.51 -18.71
C THR A 91 -19.15 -14.51 -17.98
#